data_AF-A0A0B1SH63-F1
#
_entry.id   AF-A0A0B1SH63-F1
#
_cell.length_a   1.000
_cell.length_b   1.000
_cell.length_c   1.000
_cell.angle_alpha   90.00
_cell.angle_beta   90.00
_cell.angle_gamma   90.00
#
_symmetry.space_group_name_H-M   'P 1'
#
loop_
_entity.id
_entity.type
_entity.pdbx_description
1 polymer ?
#
loop_
_entity_poly.entity_id
_entity_poly.type
_entity_poly.pdbx_seq_one_letter_code
_entity_poly.pdbx_strand_id
1 'polypeptide(L)'
;MQESTAKRQPWLREMMCKWRSESMGRSRAMPHVKTYTEIIDGVPQWILVTSANLSKAAWGEFQKNKTQLMIRSYELGVLITDTARIRLPYDYPAVKYGPKDSPWICDASYSETDSHGKQWIVSGK
;
A
#
# COMPACT_ATOMS: atom_id res chain seq x y z
N MET A 1 11.17 3.55 -24.30
CA MET A 1 11.21 3.85 -22.86
C MET A 1 9.93 3.25 -22.26
N GLN A 2 10.03 2.35 -21.28
CA GLN A 2 8.84 1.71 -20.71
C GLN A 2 8.04 2.75 -19.92
N GLU A 3 6.74 2.91 -20.20
CA GLU A 3 5.88 3.80 -19.42
C GLU A 3 5.87 3.36 -17.96
N SER A 4 5.91 4.32 -17.03
CA SER A 4 5.89 4.02 -15.60
C SER A 4 4.61 3.25 -15.24
N THR A 5 4.73 2.27 -14.34
CA THR A 5 3.63 1.38 -13.95
C THR A 5 2.37 2.15 -13.55
N ALA A 6 2.52 3.29 -12.86
CA ALA A 6 1.41 4.15 -12.45
C ALA A 6 0.58 4.70 -13.62
N LYS A 7 1.21 5.09 -14.74
CA LYS A 7 0.51 5.64 -15.92
C LYS A 7 -0.41 4.63 -16.59
N ARG A 8 -0.10 3.34 -16.47
CA ARG A 8 -0.88 2.24 -17.07
C ARG A 8 -2.12 1.84 -16.27
N GLN A 9 -2.27 2.36 -15.05
CA GLN A 9 -3.34 1.96 -14.11
C GLN A 9 -3.95 3.15 -13.35
N PRO A 10 -4.42 4.21 -14.03
CA PRO A 10 -4.91 5.43 -13.39
C PRO A 10 -6.13 5.17 -12.47
N TRP A 11 -6.94 4.15 -12.78
CA TRP A 11 -8.12 3.77 -11.99
C TRP A 11 -7.78 3.36 -10.55
N LEU A 12 -6.55 2.92 -10.26
CA LEU A 12 -6.17 2.56 -8.89
C LEU A 12 -6.25 3.74 -7.92
N ARG A 13 -6.08 4.97 -8.42
CA ARG A 13 -6.13 6.19 -7.61
C ARG A 13 -7.46 6.31 -6.84
N GLU A 14 -8.57 5.90 -7.44
CA GLU A 14 -9.92 5.99 -6.84
C GLU A 14 -10.07 5.10 -5.60
N MET A 15 -9.28 4.04 -5.52
CA MET A 15 -9.28 3.13 -4.38
C MET A 15 -8.34 3.60 -3.25
N MET A 16 -7.35 4.45 -3.54
CA MET A 16 -6.30 4.85 -2.60
C MET A 16 -6.80 5.76 -1.46
N CYS A 17 -6.15 5.60 -0.31
CA CYS A 17 -6.39 6.35 0.92
C CYS A 17 -5.05 6.89 1.47
N LYS A 18 -5.13 7.94 2.29
CA LYS A 18 -3.99 8.53 2.98
C LYS A 18 -3.46 7.58 4.04
N TRP A 19 -2.14 7.53 4.19
CA TRP A 19 -1.53 6.99 5.39
C TRP A 19 -1.90 7.89 6.56
N ARG A 20 -2.50 7.30 7.60
CA ARG A 20 -2.83 7.98 8.85
C ARG A 20 -2.73 6.98 10.01
N SER A 21 -2.01 7.37 11.04
CA SER A 21 -1.76 6.56 12.22
C SER A 21 -1.58 7.46 13.44
N GLU A 22 -2.50 8.40 13.64
CA GLU A 22 -2.47 9.37 14.75
C GLU A 22 -2.60 8.68 16.09
N SER A 23 -3.49 7.70 16.19
CA SER A 23 -3.70 6.92 17.43
C SER A 23 -2.43 6.23 17.94
N MET A 24 -1.48 5.95 17.03
CA MET A 24 -0.20 5.32 17.32
C MET A 24 0.99 6.29 17.19
N GLY A 25 0.74 7.59 16.95
CA GLY A 25 1.77 8.63 16.79
C GLY A 25 2.68 8.46 15.57
N ARG A 26 2.22 7.77 14.51
CA ARG A 26 3.05 7.34 13.37
C ARG A 26 2.63 7.92 12.02
N SER A 27 1.73 8.91 11.97
CA SER A 27 1.33 9.52 10.69
C SER A 27 2.48 10.14 9.89
N ARG A 28 3.55 10.59 10.57
CA ARG A 28 4.76 11.12 9.92
C ARG A 28 5.82 10.05 9.63
N ALA A 29 5.62 8.81 10.08
CA ALA A 29 6.51 7.68 9.79
C ALA A 29 5.91 6.88 8.62
N MET A 30 6.52 7.00 7.43
CA MET A 30 6.00 6.35 6.22
C MET A 30 5.96 4.82 6.37
N PRO A 31 4.86 4.17 5.94
CA PRO A 31 4.68 2.74 6.15
C PRO A 31 5.58 1.92 5.21
N HIS A 32 6.45 1.11 5.79
CA HIS A 32 7.08 -0.02 5.09
C HIS A 32 6.37 -1.36 5.42
N VAL A 33 5.43 -1.36 6.36
CA VAL A 33 4.59 -2.51 6.72
C VAL A 33 3.54 -2.78 5.65
N LYS A 34 3.19 -4.05 5.42
CA LYS A 34 2.09 -4.45 4.54
C LYS A 34 1.08 -5.23 5.36
N THR A 35 -0.15 -4.74 5.37
CA THR A 35 -1.25 -5.33 6.12
C THR A 35 -2.47 -5.47 5.24
N TYR A 36 -3.14 -6.60 5.36
CA TYR A 36 -4.45 -6.86 4.75
C TYR A 36 -5.41 -7.20 5.88
N THR A 37 -6.57 -6.58 5.89
CA THR A 37 -7.49 -6.64 7.03
C THR A 37 -8.92 -6.65 6.53
N GLU A 38 -9.78 -7.49 7.12
CA GLU A 38 -11.23 -7.37 6.99
C GLU A 38 -11.79 -6.68 8.23
N ILE A 39 -12.66 -5.70 8.03
CA ILE A 39 -13.31 -4.94 9.09
C ILE A 39 -14.80 -4.90 8.80
N ILE A 40 -15.60 -5.43 9.72
CA ILE A 40 -17.07 -5.47 9.64
C ILE A 40 -17.61 -4.60 10.76
N ASP A 41 -18.41 -3.60 10.42
CA ASP A 41 -19.02 -2.65 11.36
C ASP A 41 -18.01 -2.03 12.35
N GLY A 42 -16.81 -1.71 11.84
CA GLY A 42 -15.72 -1.12 12.63
C GLY A 42 -14.90 -2.12 13.46
N VAL A 43 -15.24 -3.41 13.43
CA VAL A 43 -14.55 -4.48 14.16
C VAL A 43 -13.66 -5.28 13.21
N PRO A 44 -12.33 -5.31 13.42
CA PRO A 44 -11.43 -6.17 12.65
C PRO A 44 -11.72 -7.65 12.90
N GLN A 45 -11.92 -8.41 11.82
CA GLN A 45 -12.20 -9.85 11.88
C GLN A 45 -10.91 -10.67 11.79
N TRP A 46 -10.00 -10.24 10.93
CA TRP A 46 -8.66 -10.80 10.82
C TRP A 46 -7.71 -9.73 10.30
N ILE A 47 -6.42 -9.92 10.59
CA ILE A 47 -5.33 -9.14 10.00
C ILE A 47 -4.22 -10.08 9.55
N LEU A 48 -3.73 -9.86 8.34
CA LEU A 48 -2.52 -10.44 7.81
C LEU A 48 -1.42 -9.39 7.82
N VAL A 49 -0.32 -9.67 8.52
CA VAL A 49 0.91 -8.88 8.44
C VAL A 49 1.92 -9.67 7.61
N THR A 50 2.43 -9.08 6.53
CA THR A 50 3.21 -9.82 5.52
C THR A 50 4.30 -8.96 4.86
N SER A 51 5.23 -9.60 4.16
CA SER A 51 6.17 -8.95 3.24
C SER A 51 5.53 -8.59 1.89
N ALA A 52 4.45 -9.28 1.51
CA ALA A 52 3.79 -9.15 0.21
C ALA A 52 3.20 -7.75 -0.02
N ASN A 53 3.75 -7.02 -0.99
CA ASN A 53 3.11 -5.82 -1.55
C ASN A 53 1.91 -6.19 -2.44
N LEU A 54 1.10 -5.19 -2.81
CA LEU A 54 0.03 -5.36 -3.79
C LEU A 54 0.60 -5.58 -5.21
N SER A 55 1.00 -6.82 -5.51
CA SER A 55 1.55 -7.19 -6.81
C SER A 55 1.21 -8.64 -7.18
N LYS A 56 1.12 -8.90 -8.49
CA LYS A 56 0.97 -10.25 -9.05
C LYS A 56 2.19 -11.14 -8.76
N ALA A 57 3.37 -10.56 -8.63
CA ALA A 57 4.58 -11.31 -8.32
C ALA A 57 4.51 -11.93 -6.92
N ALA A 58 3.98 -11.18 -5.94
CA ALA A 58 3.83 -11.59 -4.55
C ALA A 58 2.62 -12.52 -4.34
N TRP A 59 1.45 -12.17 -4.88
CA TRP A 59 0.20 -12.89 -4.63
C TRP A 59 -0.11 -14.00 -5.64
N GLY A 60 0.60 -13.98 -6.76
CA GLY A 60 0.39 -14.88 -7.88
C GLY A 60 -0.66 -14.40 -8.88
N GLU A 61 -0.65 -15.06 -10.03
CA GLU A 61 -1.60 -14.86 -11.12
C GLU A 61 -1.97 -16.21 -11.74
N PHE A 62 -3.26 -16.42 -12.00
CA PHE A 62 -3.73 -17.62 -12.68
C PHE A 62 -3.28 -17.65 -14.15
N GLN A 63 -2.75 -18.79 -14.58
CA GLN A 63 -2.27 -19.08 -15.93
C GLN A 63 -2.82 -20.43 -16.42
N LYS A 64 -2.53 -20.78 -17.69
CA LYS A 64 -2.93 -22.05 -18.31
C LYS A 64 -4.42 -22.36 -18.08
N ASN A 65 -5.30 -21.45 -18.53
CA ASN A 65 -6.75 -21.57 -18.34
C ASN A 65 -7.17 -21.76 -16.86
N LYS A 66 -6.52 -21.02 -15.94
CA LYS A 66 -6.76 -21.04 -14.49
C LYS A 66 -6.43 -22.36 -13.78
N THR A 67 -5.64 -23.23 -14.41
CA THR A 67 -5.18 -24.48 -13.79
C THR A 67 -3.85 -24.34 -13.04
N GLN A 68 -3.14 -23.23 -13.22
CA GLN A 68 -1.86 -22.96 -12.57
C GLN A 68 -1.87 -21.59 -11.90
N LEU A 69 -1.56 -21.52 -10.61
CA LEU A 69 -1.26 -20.26 -9.92
C LEU A 69 0.25 -20.02 -9.96
N MET A 70 0.70 -18.97 -10.65
CA MET A 70 2.11 -18.66 -10.82
C MET A 70 2.52 -17.54 -9.87
N ILE A 71 3.49 -17.80 -8.98
CA ILE A 71 4.08 -16.85 -8.02
C ILE A 71 5.53 -16.58 -8.42
N ARG A 72 5.98 -15.31 -8.38
CA ARG A 72 7.33 -14.89 -8.83
C ARG A 72 8.26 -14.48 -7.69
N SER A 73 7.74 -14.35 -6.48
CA SER A 73 8.48 -13.83 -5.32
C SER A 73 8.30 -14.75 -4.10
N TYR A 74 9.33 -14.82 -3.27
CA TYR A 74 9.23 -15.43 -1.95
C TYR A 74 8.67 -14.39 -0.99
N GLU A 75 7.54 -14.69 -0.37
CA GLU A 75 6.85 -13.81 0.57
C GLU A 75 6.43 -14.63 1.79
N LEU A 76 6.36 -13.98 2.96
CA LEU A 76 5.92 -14.62 4.20
C LEU A 76 5.09 -13.65 5.03
N GLY A 77 4.06 -14.17 5.70
CA GLY A 77 3.23 -13.40 6.61
C GLY A 77 2.58 -14.27 7.67
N VAL A 78 1.99 -13.61 8.67
CA VAL A 78 1.25 -14.24 9.76
C VAL A 78 -0.18 -13.71 9.74
N LEU A 79 -1.13 -14.63 9.65
CA LEU A 79 -2.56 -14.34 9.77
C LEU A 79 -2.98 -14.45 11.24
N ILE A 80 -3.57 -13.39 11.77
CA ILE A 80 -4.14 -13.33 13.12
C ILE A 80 -5.65 -13.26 12.98
N THR A 81 -6.34 -14.28 13.50
CA THR A 81 -7.81 -14.41 13.46
C THR A 81 -8.46 -14.25 14.83
N ASP A 82 -7.67 -14.25 15.91
CA ASP A 82 -8.16 -13.93 17.25
C ASP A 82 -8.40 -12.42 17.36
N THR A 83 -9.66 -12.00 17.21
CA THR A 83 -10.08 -10.59 17.17
C THR A 83 -9.66 -9.82 18.42
N ALA A 84 -9.55 -10.48 19.59
CA ALA A 84 -9.10 -9.84 20.82
C ALA A 84 -7.63 -9.40 20.77
N ARG A 85 -6.82 -10.04 19.91
CA ARG A 85 -5.39 -9.75 19.72
C ARG A 85 -5.10 -8.78 18.58
N ILE A 86 -6.09 -8.44 17.77
CA ILE A 86 -5.87 -7.54 16.64
C ILE A 86 -5.66 -6.12 17.14
N ARG A 87 -4.58 -5.49 16.66
CA ARG A 87 -4.30 -4.06 16.82
C ARG A 87 -3.96 -3.49 15.45
N LEU A 88 -4.77 -2.56 14.97
CA LEU A 88 -4.52 -1.93 13.67
C LEU A 88 -3.32 -0.97 13.80
N PRO A 89 -2.33 -1.04 12.91
CA PRO A 89 -1.19 -0.11 12.93
C PRO A 89 -1.50 1.23 12.25
N TYR A 90 -2.75 1.48 11.88
CA TYR A 90 -3.26 2.68 11.21
C TYR A 90 -4.65 3.01 11.74
N ASP A 91 -5.10 4.25 11.52
CA ASP A 91 -6.41 4.70 11.95
C ASP A 91 -7.51 4.16 11.02
N TYR A 92 -8.63 3.73 11.61
CA TYR A 92 -9.87 3.38 10.89
C TYR A 92 -11.00 4.37 11.27
N PRO A 93 -11.87 4.81 10.33
CA PRO A 93 -11.85 4.49 8.91
C PRO A 93 -10.70 5.17 8.16
N ALA A 94 -10.24 4.55 7.07
CA ALA A 94 -9.21 5.12 6.20
C ALA A 94 -9.73 6.38 5.48
N VAL A 95 -8.88 7.40 5.33
CA VAL A 95 -9.26 8.67 4.69
C VAL A 95 -8.95 8.61 3.20
N LYS A 96 -9.96 8.76 2.35
CA LYS A 96 -9.77 8.81 0.89
C LYS A 96 -8.85 9.94 0.46
N TYR A 97 -8.14 9.74 -0.65
CA TYR A 97 -7.44 10.83 -1.33
C TYR A 97 -8.44 11.91 -1.77
N GLY A 98 -8.09 13.16 -1.52
CA GLY A 98 -8.80 14.33 -2.03
C GLY A 98 -8.44 14.64 -3.49
N PRO A 99 -9.05 15.67 -4.09
CA PRO A 99 -8.85 16.00 -5.51
C PRO A 99 -7.41 16.35 -5.89
N LYS A 100 -6.66 16.93 -4.95
CA LYS A 100 -5.26 17.33 -5.15
C LYS A 100 -4.24 16.27 -4.73
N ASP A 101 -4.69 15.20 -4.05
CA ASP A 101 -3.80 14.14 -3.62
C ASP A 101 -3.44 13.22 -4.80
N SER A 102 -2.19 12.75 -4.79
CA SER A 102 -1.63 11.80 -5.75
C SER A 102 -0.76 10.79 -5.02
N PRO A 103 -0.65 9.54 -5.51
CA PRO A 103 0.27 8.57 -4.94
C PRO A 103 1.72 9.05 -5.08
N TRP A 104 2.56 8.62 -4.14
CA TRP A 104 4.01 8.74 -4.29
C TRP A 104 4.50 7.85 -5.43
N ILE A 105 5.29 8.42 -6.33
CA ILE A 105 5.87 7.78 -7.52
C ILE A 105 7.37 8.06 -7.47
N CYS A 106 8.19 7.05 -7.18
CA CYS A 106 9.61 7.24 -6.89
C CYS A 106 10.43 7.77 -8.09
N ASP A 107 9.97 7.51 -9.31
CA ASP A 107 10.56 7.98 -10.57
C ASP A 107 9.95 9.30 -11.09
N ALA A 108 9.07 9.95 -10.32
CA ALA A 108 8.57 11.29 -10.61
C ALA A 108 9.37 12.37 -9.87
N SER A 109 9.45 13.58 -10.43
CA SER A 109 10.05 14.75 -9.77
C SER A 109 9.00 15.57 -9.03
N TYR A 110 9.32 16.00 -7.82
CA TYR A 110 8.53 16.86 -6.94
C TYR A 110 9.34 18.10 -6.55
N SER A 111 8.89 19.27 -7.00
CA SER A 111 9.55 20.57 -6.77
C SER A 111 9.16 21.26 -5.46
N GLU A 112 8.12 20.79 -4.77
CA GLU A 112 7.80 21.26 -3.42
C GLU A 112 8.87 20.75 -2.44
N THR A 113 9.20 21.58 -1.44
CA THR A 113 10.20 21.21 -0.43
C THR A 113 9.59 20.33 0.64
N ASP A 114 10.31 19.27 1.02
CA ASP A 114 9.96 18.36 2.09
C ASP A 114 10.19 18.97 3.49
N SER A 115 10.00 18.15 4.54
CA SER A 115 10.17 18.58 5.94
C SER A 115 11.61 18.96 6.31
N HIS A 116 12.60 18.72 5.44
CA HIS A 116 14.00 19.09 5.61
C HIS A 116 14.42 20.18 4.61
N GLY A 117 13.47 20.81 3.91
CA GLY A 117 13.76 21.86 2.92
C GLY A 117 14.36 21.33 1.62
N LYS A 118 14.25 20.03 1.33
CA LYS A 118 14.81 19.39 0.13
C LYS A 118 13.74 19.10 -0.91
N GLN A 119 14.10 19.12 -2.19
CA GLN A 119 13.24 18.70 -3.29
C GLN A 119 13.59 17.28 -3.73
N TRP A 120 12.64 16.55 -4.30
CA TRP A 120 12.88 15.25 -4.93
C TRP A 120 12.92 15.42 -6.44
N ILE A 121 14.11 15.63 -7.01
CA ILE A 121 14.27 15.77 -8.46
C ILE A 121 14.96 14.52 -8.99
N VAL A 122 14.24 13.75 -9.81
CA VAL A 122 14.79 12.60 -10.51
C VAL A 122 15.55 13.12 -11.73
N SER A 123 16.87 13.03 -11.70
CA SER A 123 17.70 13.31 -12.88
C SER A 123 17.42 12.24 -13.94
N GLY A 124 17.15 12.66 -15.19
CA GLY A 124 16.98 11.74 -16.30
C GLY A 124 18.19 10.81 -16.42
N LYS A 125 17.94 9.51 -16.58
CA LYS A 125 18.96 8.58 -17.09
C LYS A 125 19.18 8.81 -18.58
#